data_AF-A0A7W1EA03-F1
#
_entry.id   AF-A0A7W1EA03-F1
#
_cell.length_a   1.000
_cell.length_b   1.000
_cell.length_c   1.000
_cell.angle_alpha   90.00
_cell.angle_beta   90.00
_cell.angle_gamma   90.00
#
_symmetry.space_group_name_H-M   'P 1'
#
loop_
_entity.id
_entity.type
_entity.pdbx_description
1 polymer ?
#
loop_
_entity_poly.entity_id
_entity_poly.type
_entity_poly.pdbx_seq_one_letter_code
_entity_poly.pdbx_strand_id
1 'polypeptide(L)'
;MVDSTQRPSPETQAEQRVREIMRAAESWSREAPGPLMPPIRAVCIRLAEMVADQRHYLAPLPEPQESERRTVLGLVAEQLRSRPVIDGVEEHLRALAELELRSTGSWSVAASAQTEWITAAIKYLERCAGALPAGERPDPYWADDVVAGIIASARALIGIDELHARTEARYSGPMKRINPEDEL
;
A
#
# COMPACT_ATOMS: atom_id res chain seq x y z
N MET A 1 0.06 -22.39 32.58
CA MET A 1 0.95 -21.26 32.26
C MET A 1 0.97 -21.14 30.74
N VAL A 2 0.14 -20.25 30.19
CA VAL A 2 0.08 -20.03 28.74
C VAL A 2 1.10 -18.94 28.46
N ASP A 3 2.19 -19.32 27.82
CA ASP A 3 3.26 -18.41 27.43
C ASP A 3 2.65 -17.32 26.54
N SER A 4 2.89 -16.08 26.92
CA SER A 4 2.24 -14.93 26.30
C SER A 4 2.72 -14.82 24.87
N THR A 5 1.79 -14.83 23.92
CA THR A 5 2.02 -14.68 22.48
C THR A 5 2.78 -13.37 22.25
N GLN A 6 4.11 -13.44 22.19
CA GLN A 6 4.96 -12.27 22.10
C GLN A 6 4.65 -11.57 20.78
N ARG A 7 4.26 -10.30 20.85
CA ARG A 7 3.93 -9.51 19.67
C ARG A 7 5.19 -9.45 18.77
N PRO A 8 5.08 -9.73 17.47
CA PRO A 8 6.23 -9.69 16.56
C PRO A 8 6.86 -8.29 16.57
N SER A 9 8.18 -8.22 16.42
CA SER A 9 8.89 -6.94 16.40
C SER A 9 8.44 -6.09 15.21
N PRO A 10 8.62 -4.75 15.25
CA PRO A 10 8.30 -3.88 14.13
C PRO A 10 8.98 -4.31 12.81
N GLU A 11 10.19 -4.83 12.88
CA GLU A 11 10.95 -5.35 11.74
C GLU A 11 10.28 -6.59 11.14
N THR A 12 9.90 -7.56 11.97
CA THR A 12 9.17 -8.76 11.51
C THR A 12 7.81 -8.39 10.92
N GLN A 13 7.10 -7.42 11.51
CA GLN A 13 5.84 -6.90 10.96
C GLN A 13 6.05 -6.24 9.59
N ALA A 14 7.11 -5.44 9.44
CA ALA A 14 7.44 -4.80 8.16
C ALA A 14 7.82 -5.81 7.08
N GLU A 15 8.68 -6.78 7.41
CA GLU A 15 9.08 -7.86 6.49
C GLU A 15 7.88 -8.68 6.00
N GLN A 16 6.96 -9.03 6.90
CA GLN A 16 5.75 -9.77 6.55
C GLN A 16 4.88 -8.96 5.58
N ARG A 17 4.66 -7.66 5.85
CA ARG A 17 3.88 -6.78 4.98
C ARG A 17 4.52 -6.64 3.60
N VAL A 18 5.83 -6.42 3.53
CA VAL A 18 6.56 -6.34 2.25
C VAL A 18 6.40 -7.64 1.47
N ARG A 19 6.55 -8.80 2.12
CA ARG A 19 6.36 -10.11 1.49
C ARG A 19 4.95 -10.27 0.93
N GLU A 20 3.92 -9.86 1.67
CA GLU A 20 2.53 -9.94 1.24
C GLU A 20 2.23 -8.99 0.08
N ILE A 21 2.76 -7.76 0.12
CA ILE A 21 2.64 -6.77 -0.97
C ILE A 21 3.26 -7.34 -2.26
N MET A 22 4.46 -7.91 -2.17
CA MET A 22 5.13 -8.50 -3.34
C MET A 22 4.39 -9.73 -3.87
N ARG A 23 3.79 -10.55 -2.99
CA ARG A 23 2.96 -11.68 -3.40
C ARG A 23 1.68 -11.22 -4.11
N ALA A 24 1.05 -10.14 -3.63
CA ALA A 24 -0.09 -9.53 -4.30
C ALA A 24 0.31 -8.99 -5.68
N ALA A 25 1.44 -8.29 -5.78
CA ALA A 25 2.00 -7.81 -7.04
C ALA A 25 2.19 -8.94 -8.06
N GLU A 26 2.77 -10.06 -7.61
CA GLU A 26 2.98 -11.24 -8.45
C GLU A 26 1.63 -11.79 -8.95
N SER A 27 0.62 -11.86 -8.08
CA SER A 27 -0.73 -12.31 -8.46
C SER A 27 -1.33 -11.47 -9.59
N TRP A 28 -1.28 -10.14 -9.48
CA TRP A 28 -1.79 -9.23 -10.51
C TRP A 28 -1.00 -9.32 -11.83
N SER A 29 0.29 -9.65 -11.74
CA SER A 29 1.12 -9.82 -12.93
C SER A 29 0.86 -11.12 -13.71
N ARG A 30 0.24 -12.14 -13.09
CA ARG A 30 -0.05 -13.44 -13.75
C ARG A 30 -1.12 -13.35 -14.82
N GLU A 31 -2.03 -12.41 -14.69
CA GLU A 31 -3.13 -12.18 -15.64
C GLU A 31 -2.70 -11.24 -16.79
N ALA A 32 -1.47 -10.72 -16.73
CA ALA A 32 -0.93 -9.80 -17.72
C ALA A 32 0.03 -10.50 -18.70
N PRO A 33 0.20 -9.95 -19.92
CA PRO A 33 1.30 -10.32 -20.80
C PRO A 33 2.65 -10.32 -20.07
N GLY A 34 3.48 -11.35 -20.29
CA GLY A 34 4.78 -11.51 -19.63
C GLY A 34 5.69 -10.26 -19.65
N PRO A 35 5.80 -9.52 -20.77
CA PRO A 35 6.57 -8.28 -20.83
C PRO A 35 6.08 -7.16 -19.88
N LEU A 36 4.83 -7.22 -19.41
CA LEU A 36 4.27 -6.27 -18.46
C LEU A 36 4.51 -6.64 -16.99
N MET A 37 5.04 -7.84 -16.70
CA MET A 37 5.31 -8.22 -15.31
C MET A 37 6.29 -7.27 -14.61
N PRO A 38 7.45 -6.89 -15.20
CA PRO A 38 8.36 -5.94 -14.57
C PRO A 38 7.74 -4.54 -14.31
N PRO A 39 7.04 -3.89 -15.26
CA PRO A 39 6.42 -2.59 -14.98
C PRO A 39 5.26 -2.68 -13.97
N ILE A 40 4.47 -3.77 -13.94
CA ILE A 40 3.44 -3.98 -12.89
C ILE A 40 4.09 -4.07 -11.50
N ARG A 41 5.18 -4.84 -11.38
CA ARG A 41 5.94 -4.94 -10.13
C ARG A 41 6.46 -3.58 -9.68
N ALA A 42 7.03 -2.78 -10.59
CA ALA A 42 7.52 -1.44 -10.29
C ALA A 42 6.40 -0.51 -9.79
N VAL A 43 5.24 -0.53 -10.45
CA VAL A 43 4.05 0.22 -10.02
C VAL A 43 3.57 -0.23 -8.65
N CYS A 44 3.56 -1.55 -8.38
CA CYS A 44 3.19 -2.07 -7.06
C CYS A 44 4.11 -1.57 -5.95
N ILE A 45 5.43 -1.67 -6.14
CA ILE A 45 6.42 -1.18 -5.17
C ILE A 45 6.19 0.31 -4.90
N ARG A 46 6.05 1.12 -5.96
CA ARG A 46 5.90 2.57 -5.83
C ARG A 46 4.60 2.92 -5.09
N LEU A 47 3.46 2.38 -5.52
CA LEU A 47 2.17 2.65 -4.87
C LEU A 47 2.13 2.15 -3.42
N ALA A 48 2.73 1.00 -3.12
CA ALA A 48 2.80 0.48 -1.75
C ALA A 48 3.66 1.36 -0.82
N GLU A 49 4.81 1.83 -1.32
CA GLU A 49 5.66 2.79 -0.60
C GLU A 49 4.86 4.05 -0.25
N MET A 50 4.05 4.52 -1.19
CA MET A 50 3.25 5.73 -1.04
C MET A 50 2.10 5.53 -0.05
N VAL A 51 1.38 4.40 -0.11
CA VAL A 51 0.36 4.07 0.90
C VAL A 51 1.00 3.96 2.30
N ALA A 52 2.23 3.43 2.40
CA ALA A 52 2.95 3.38 3.67
C ALA A 52 3.34 4.79 4.17
N ASP A 53 3.65 5.73 3.26
CA ASP A 53 4.01 7.11 3.61
C ASP A 53 2.79 8.02 3.87
N GLN A 54 1.58 7.63 3.47
CA GLN A 54 0.29 8.31 3.73
C GLN A 54 -0.16 8.29 5.21
N ARG A 55 0.79 8.42 6.14
CA ARG A 55 0.57 8.39 7.60
C ARG A 55 -0.45 9.42 8.09
N HIS A 56 -0.58 10.56 7.39
CA HIS A 56 -1.51 11.62 7.72
C HIS A 56 -2.99 11.31 7.40
N TYR A 57 -3.27 10.28 6.60
CA TYR A 57 -4.63 9.86 6.24
C TYR A 57 -5.19 8.78 7.16
N LEU A 58 -4.34 8.15 7.96
CA LEU A 58 -4.78 7.14 8.90
C LEU A 58 -5.41 7.81 10.11
N ALA A 59 -6.54 7.28 10.57
CA ALA A 59 -7.13 7.70 11.83
C ALA A 59 -6.04 7.64 12.93
N PRO A 60 -5.85 8.71 13.72
CA PRO A 60 -4.83 8.72 14.76
C PRO A 60 -5.12 7.63 15.78
N LEU A 61 -4.09 6.92 16.21
CA LEU A 61 -4.20 5.95 17.30
C LEU A 61 -3.81 6.58 18.65
N PRO A 62 -4.26 6.00 19.78
CA PRO A 62 -3.65 6.27 21.07
C PRO A 62 -2.16 5.88 21.08
N GLU A 63 -1.38 6.50 21.96
CA GLU A 63 -0.03 6.02 22.27
C GLU A 63 -0.10 4.80 23.19
N PRO A 64 0.82 3.81 23.06
CA PRO A 64 2.02 3.81 22.19
C PRO A 64 1.78 3.29 20.75
N GLN A 65 0.54 2.99 20.37
CA GLN A 65 0.24 2.31 19.11
C GLN A 65 0.48 3.19 17.89
N GLU A 66 0.27 4.50 18.01
CA GLU A 66 0.60 5.47 16.96
C GLU A 66 2.09 5.46 16.64
N SER A 67 2.94 5.51 17.67
CA SER A 67 4.40 5.44 17.51
C SER A 67 4.84 4.12 16.89
N GLU A 68 4.32 2.98 17.37
CA GLU A 68 4.61 1.66 16.81
C GLU A 68 4.21 1.58 15.33
N ARG A 69 3.02 2.08 14.97
CA ARG A 69 2.53 2.14 13.59
C ARG A 69 3.47 2.96 12.72
N ARG A 70 3.87 4.15 13.16
CA ARG A 70 4.79 5.01 12.40
C ARG A 70 6.13 4.32 12.14
N THR A 71 6.67 3.60 13.13
CA THR A 71 7.89 2.82 12.98
C THR A 71 7.73 1.71 11.95
N VAL A 72 6.68 0.89 12.05
CA VAL A 72 6.42 -0.19 11.08
C VAL A 72 6.26 0.35 9.67
N LEU A 73 5.48 1.42 9.48
CA LEU A 73 5.27 2.03 8.16
C LEU A 73 6.56 2.62 7.58
N GLY A 74 7.39 3.24 8.41
CA GLY A 74 8.71 3.70 8.01
C GLY A 74 9.60 2.57 7.53
N LEU A 75 9.64 1.46 8.26
CA LEU A 75 10.41 0.25 7.91
C LEU A 75 9.89 -0.40 6.62
N VAL A 76 8.57 -0.47 6.41
CA VAL A 76 7.98 -0.97 5.16
C VAL A 76 8.45 -0.12 3.97
N ALA A 77 8.36 1.21 4.08
CA ALA A 77 8.79 2.10 3.01
C ALA A 77 10.30 1.98 2.73
N GLU A 78 11.13 1.84 3.76
CA GLU A 78 12.57 1.62 3.60
C GLU A 78 12.88 0.28 2.92
N GLN A 79 12.24 -0.81 3.36
CA GLN A 79 12.42 -2.13 2.78
C GLN A 79 11.95 -2.20 1.32
N LEU A 80 10.86 -1.52 0.95
CA LEU A 80 10.39 -1.44 -0.43
C LEU A 80 11.40 -0.77 -1.37
N ARG A 81 12.24 0.13 -0.85
CA ARG A 81 13.35 0.76 -1.59
C ARG A 81 14.63 -0.06 -1.58
N SER A 82 14.69 -1.14 -0.81
CA SER A 82 15.90 -1.94 -0.65
C SER A 82 16.26 -2.68 -1.94
N ARG A 83 17.57 -2.90 -2.13
CA ARG A 83 18.09 -3.54 -3.34
C ARG A 83 17.46 -4.90 -3.66
N PRO A 84 17.24 -5.82 -2.70
CA PRO A 84 16.57 -7.08 -2.97
C PRO A 84 15.15 -6.93 -3.54
N VAL A 85 14.45 -5.84 -3.18
CA VAL A 85 13.07 -5.59 -3.62
C VAL A 85 13.02 -4.91 -4.98
N ILE A 86 13.96 -4.02 -5.30
CA ILE A 86 13.97 -3.24 -6.55
C ILE A 86 14.77 -3.87 -7.68
N ASP A 87 15.52 -4.93 -7.41
CA ASP A 87 16.37 -5.61 -8.40
C ASP A 87 15.56 -6.03 -9.65
N GLY A 88 16.04 -5.60 -10.82
CA GLY A 88 15.43 -5.88 -12.12
C GLY A 88 14.26 -4.97 -12.51
N VAL A 89 13.93 -3.95 -11.72
CA VAL A 89 12.87 -2.96 -12.02
C VAL A 89 13.33 -1.51 -11.85
N GLU A 90 14.62 -1.26 -11.70
CA GLU A 90 15.19 0.06 -11.40
C GLU A 90 14.90 1.09 -12.47
N GLU A 91 14.99 0.71 -13.75
CA GLU A 91 14.68 1.60 -14.87
C GLU A 91 13.18 1.96 -14.91
N HIS A 92 12.31 1.02 -14.53
CA HIS A 92 10.88 1.27 -14.42
C HIS A 92 10.56 2.22 -13.25
N LEU A 93 11.21 2.03 -12.10
CA LEU A 93 11.09 2.92 -10.95
C LEU A 93 11.62 4.33 -11.26
N ARG A 94 12.73 4.45 -12.01
CA ARG A 94 13.25 5.73 -12.49
C ARG A 94 12.24 6.43 -13.41
N ALA A 95 11.67 5.71 -14.38
CA ALA A 95 10.70 6.26 -15.30
C ALA A 95 9.40 6.72 -14.60
N LEU A 96 8.97 6.01 -13.55
CA LEU A 96 7.87 6.44 -12.68
C LEU A 96 8.22 7.72 -11.90
N ALA A 97 9.43 7.81 -11.34
CA ALA A 97 9.90 9.01 -10.64
C ALA A 97 10.03 10.24 -11.58
N GLU A 98 10.35 10.04 -12.86
CA GLU A 98 10.37 11.11 -13.85
C GLU A 98 8.96 11.59 -14.24
N LEU A 99 7.97 10.69 -14.25
CA LEU A 99 6.56 11.07 -14.44
C LEU A 99 6.05 11.85 -13.23
N GLU A 100 6.48 11.47 -12.04
CA GLU A 100 6.24 12.16 -10.78
C GLU A 100 6.73 13.60 -10.77
N LEU A 101 8.02 13.80 -11.02
CA LEU A 101 8.64 15.13 -11.01
C LEU A 101 8.00 16.10 -12.01
N ARG A 102 7.50 15.57 -13.14
CA ARG A 102 6.79 16.36 -14.15
C ARG A 102 5.36 16.73 -13.75
N SER A 103 4.78 15.96 -12.84
CA SER A 103 3.36 16.08 -12.49
C SER A 103 3.15 17.03 -11.30
N THR A 104 3.94 16.97 -10.23
CA THR A 104 4.11 18.06 -9.22
C THR A 104 5.27 17.73 -8.24
N GLY A 105 5.80 18.74 -7.53
CA GLY A 105 6.83 18.56 -6.51
C GLY A 105 6.31 18.01 -5.18
N SER A 106 7.03 17.05 -4.59
CA SER A 106 6.83 16.43 -3.27
C SER A 106 5.41 15.91 -2.99
N TRP A 107 5.18 14.78 -3.63
CA TRP A 107 3.99 13.98 -3.67
C TRP A 107 3.53 13.43 -2.29
N SER A 108 4.43 13.25 -1.31
CA SER A 108 4.09 12.69 0.01
C SER A 108 3.25 13.59 0.94
N VAL A 109 3.04 14.87 0.59
CA VAL A 109 2.53 15.89 1.54
C VAL A 109 1.10 16.37 1.21
N ALA A 110 0.62 16.20 -0.03
CA ALA A 110 -0.65 16.77 -0.48
C ALA A 110 -1.72 15.71 -0.80
N ALA A 111 -2.97 15.95 -0.40
CA ALA A 111 -4.11 15.08 -0.74
C ALA A 111 -4.28 14.86 -2.25
N SER A 112 -4.08 15.93 -3.02
CA SER A 112 -4.18 15.92 -4.48
C SER A 112 -3.13 15.04 -5.14
N ALA A 113 -2.01 14.78 -4.47
CA ALA A 113 -0.94 13.94 -5.01
C ALA A 113 -1.44 12.51 -5.27
N GLN A 114 -2.38 11.97 -4.48
CA GLN A 114 -2.87 10.60 -4.70
C GLN A 114 -3.49 10.40 -6.08
N THR A 115 -4.35 11.31 -6.52
CA THR A 115 -4.98 11.22 -7.84
C THR A 115 -3.96 11.34 -8.95
N GLU A 116 -2.94 12.19 -8.77
CA GLU A 116 -1.83 12.35 -9.71
C GLU A 116 -0.99 11.08 -9.83
N TRP A 117 -0.78 10.36 -8.72
CA TRP A 117 -0.05 9.10 -8.67
C TRP A 117 -0.74 7.98 -9.41
N ILE A 118 -2.04 7.84 -9.14
CA ILE A 118 -2.91 6.87 -9.81
C ILE A 118 -2.86 7.14 -11.31
N THR A 119 -3.02 8.41 -11.70
CA THR A 119 -2.96 8.84 -13.10
C THR A 119 -1.61 8.54 -13.74
N ALA A 120 -0.50 8.81 -13.04
CA ALA A 120 0.84 8.56 -13.56
C ALA A 120 1.14 7.05 -13.70
N ALA A 121 0.71 6.24 -12.73
CA ALA A 121 0.84 4.79 -12.77
C ALA A 121 0.04 4.17 -13.93
N ILE A 122 -1.21 4.61 -14.12
CA ILE A 122 -2.06 4.16 -15.24
C ILE A 122 -1.39 4.54 -16.57
N LYS A 123 -1.06 5.82 -16.78
CA LYS A 123 -0.38 6.29 -18.01
C LYS A 123 0.93 5.55 -18.28
N TYR A 124 1.66 5.22 -17.22
CA TYR A 124 2.90 4.46 -17.33
C TYR A 124 2.65 3.04 -17.85
N LEU A 125 1.69 2.32 -17.26
CA LEU A 125 1.32 0.98 -17.68
C LEU A 125 0.71 0.96 -19.10
N GLU A 126 -0.14 1.93 -19.43
CA GLU A 126 -0.69 2.10 -20.77
C GLU A 126 0.41 2.31 -21.82
N ARG A 127 1.42 3.12 -21.49
CA ARG A 127 2.59 3.32 -22.37
C ARG A 127 3.37 2.02 -22.56
N CYS A 128 3.59 1.24 -21.50
CA CYS A 128 4.25 -0.06 -21.58
C CYS A 128 3.43 -1.05 -22.43
N ALA A 129 2.11 -1.11 -22.23
CA ALA A 129 1.20 -1.93 -23.02
C ALA A 129 1.17 -1.51 -24.49
N GLY A 130 1.16 -0.21 -24.78
CA GLY A 130 1.18 0.33 -26.14
C GLY A 130 2.44 -0.03 -26.94
N ALA A 131 3.56 -0.33 -26.25
CA ALA A 131 4.79 -0.80 -26.89
C ALA A 131 4.73 -2.27 -27.33
N LEU A 132 3.71 -3.03 -26.90
CA LEU A 132 3.51 -4.42 -27.32
C LEU A 132 2.91 -4.52 -28.73
N PRO A 133 3.16 -5.64 -29.43
CA PRO A 133 2.45 -5.99 -30.66
C PRO A 133 0.93 -5.96 -30.44
N ALA A 134 0.17 -5.54 -31.46
CA ALA A 134 -1.28 -5.30 -31.31
C ALA A 134 -2.06 -6.53 -30.78
N GLY A 135 -1.64 -7.75 -31.12
CA GLY A 135 -2.27 -8.99 -30.65
C GLY A 135 -1.90 -9.43 -29.23
N GLU A 136 -0.95 -8.73 -28.58
CA GLU A 136 -0.48 -9.02 -27.22
C GLU A 136 -0.86 -7.91 -26.23
N ARG A 137 -1.57 -6.88 -26.69
CA ARG A 137 -2.00 -5.77 -25.84
C ARG A 137 -3.14 -6.25 -24.93
N PRO A 138 -3.12 -5.88 -23.63
CA PRO A 138 -4.26 -6.07 -22.76
C PRO A 138 -5.50 -5.33 -23.26
N ASP A 139 -6.65 -5.72 -22.73
CA ASP A 139 -7.92 -5.03 -22.98
C ASP A 139 -7.87 -3.55 -22.55
N PRO A 140 -8.71 -2.70 -23.15
CA PRO A 140 -8.91 -1.33 -22.66
C PRO A 140 -9.26 -1.33 -21.16
N TYR A 141 -8.77 -0.33 -20.42
CA TYR A 141 -8.96 -0.16 -18.96
C TYR A 141 -8.23 -1.17 -18.06
N TRP A 142 -7.49 -2.14 -18.61
CA TRP A 142 -6.68 -3.08 -17.83
C TRP A 142 -5.74 -2.38 -16.84
N ALA A 143 -5.14 -1.25 -17.25
CA ALA A 143 -4.22 -0.50 -16.40
C ALA A 143 -4.93 0.10 -15.18
N ASP A 144 -6.16 0.59 -15.33
CA ASP A 144 -7.00 1.09 -14.24
C ASP A 144 -7.29 -0.03 -13.23
N ASP A 145 -7.70 -1.21 -13.71
CA ASP A 145 -8.04 -2.36 -12.87
C ASP A 145 -6.83 -2.85 -12.07
N VAL A 146 -5.66 -2.96 -12.73
CA VAL A 146 -4.42 -3.36 -12.05
C VAL A 146 -4.00 -2.33 -11.00
N VAL A 147 -4.05 -1.04 -11.32
CA VAL A 147 -3.69 0.01 -10.36
C VAL A 147 -4.66 0.05 -9.18
N ALA A 148 -5.96 -0.08 -9.43
CA ALA A 148 -6.98 -0.15 -8.39
C ALA A 148 -6.79 -1.37 -7.48
N GLY A 149 -6.54 -2.55 -8.07
CA GLY A 149 -6.28 -3.79 -7.35
C GLY A 149 -5.03 -3.73 -6.48
N ILE A 150 -3.94 -3.14 -6.99
CA ILE A 150 -2.70 -2.90 -6.25
C ILE A 150 -2.96 -1.98 -5.04
N ILE A 151 -3.67 -0.88 -5.24
CA ILE A 151 -3.94 0.09 -4.16
C ILE A 151 -4.82 -0.56 -3.09
N ALA A 152 -5.89 -1.24 -3.48
CA ALA A 152 -6.76 -1.95 -2.54
C ALA A 152 -5.95 -2.98 -1.72
N SER A 153 -5.09 -3.76 -2.38
CA SER A 153 -4.23 -4.75 -1.73
C SER A 153 -3.25 -4.09 -0.75
N ALA A 154 -2.55 -3.04 -1.19
CA ALA A 154 -1.59 -2.32 -0.34
C ALA A 154 -2.28 -1.71 0.89
N ARG A 155 -3.46 -1.11 0.73
CA ARG A 155 -4.23 -0.52 1.83
C ARG A 155 -4.68 -1.57 2.86
N ALA A 156 -5.15 -2.73 2.38
CA ALA A 156 -5.55 -3.84 3.23
C ALA A 156 -4.35 -4.37 4.05
N LEU A 157 -3.22 -4.61 3.38
CA LEU A 157 -2.00 -5.17 3.99
C LEU A 157 -1.29 -4.20 4.93
N ILE A 158 -1.34 -2.90 4.63
CA ILE A 158 -0.77 -1.84 5.47
C ILE A 158 -1.67 -1.56 6.69
N GLY A 159 -2.93 -1.99 6.66
CA GLY A 159 -3.85 -1.98 7.79
C GLY A 159 -4.72 -0.72 7.87
N ILE A 160 -5.15 -0.16 6.73
CA ILE A 160 -6.16 0.91 6.73
C ILE A 160 -7.51 0.38 7.22
N ASP A 161 -7.91 -0.83 6.82
CA ASP A 161 -9.23 -1.39 7.13
C ASP A 161 -9.26 -2.19 8.44
N GLU A 162 -8.21 -2.96 8.72
CA GLU A 162 -8.14 -3.82 9.92
C GLU A 162 -8.06 -3.03 11.23
N LEU A 163 -7.57 -1.79 11.15
CA LEU A 163 -7.46 -0.88 12.28
C LEU A 163 -8.77 -0.13 12.55
N HIS A 164 -9.54 0.22 11.51
CA HIS A 164 -10.90 0.74 11.65
C HIS A 164 -11.80 -0.32 12.30
N ALA A 165 -11.77 -1.55 11.78
CA ALA A 165 -12.56 -2.65 12.32
C ALA A 165 -12.23 -2.98 13.79
N ARG A 166 -10.94 -2.94 14.18
CA ARG A 166 -10.54 -3.18 15.58
C ARG A 166 -10.85 -1.99 16.51
N THR A 167 -10.88 -0.77 15.98
CA THR A 167 -11.27 0.43 16.74
C THR A 167 -12.78 0.45 16.96
N GLU A 168 -13.57 0.21 15.92
CA GLU A 168 -15.03 0.08 16.01
C GLU A 168 -15.44 -1.07 16.93
N ALA A 169 -14.79 -2.24 16.85
CA ALA A 169 -15.08 -3.37 17.73
C ALA A 169 -14.72 -3.11 19.21
N ARG A 170 -13.76 -2.21 19.49
CA ARG A 170 -13.40 -1.82 20.87
C ARG A 170 -14.34 -0.76 21.45
N TYR A 171 -14.89 0.13 20.64
CA TYR A 171 -15.83 1.17 21.09
C TYR A 171 -17.31 0.77 20.95
N SER A 172 -17.63 -0.32 20.25
CA SER A 172 -18.98 -0.89 20.15
C SER A 172 -19.29 -1.97 21.20
N GLY A 173 -18.44 -2.12 22.22
CA GLY A 173 -18.76 -2.93 23.40
C GLY A 173 -20.02 -2.40 24.09
N PRO A 174 -20.81 -3.26 24.76
CA PRO A 174 -22.12 -2.89 25.27
C PRO A 174 -21.99 -1.66 26.18
N MET A 175 -22.55 -0.53 25.75
CA MET A 175 -22.82 0.61 26.64
C MET A 175 -23.62 0.05 27.81
N LYS A 176 -22.98 -0.15 28.96
CA LYS A 176 -23.67 -0.39 30.21
C LYS A 176 -24.47 0.89 30.44
N ARG A 177 -25.77 0.85 30.13
CA ARG A 177 -26.70 1.90 30.54
C ARG A 177 -26.60 1.96 32.06
N ILE A 178 -25.91 2.96 32.58
CA ILE A 178 -25.96 3.30 34.00
C ILE A 178 -27.40 3.75 34.22
N ASN A 179 -28.19 2.94 34.90
CA ASN A 179 -29.54 3.28 35.27
C ASN A 179 -29.42 4.32 36.40
N PRO A 180 -30.03 5.51 36.30
CA PRO A 180 -29.87 6.57 37.29
C PRO A 180 -30.56 6.31 38.65
N GLU A 181 -30.87 5.05 38.97
CA GLU A 181 -31.55 4.64 40.21
C GLU A 181 -30.63 3.93 41.22
N ASP A 182 -29.34 3.72 40.91
CA ASP A 182 -28.39 3.09 41.84
C ASP A 182 -27.58 4.09 42.69
N GLU A 183 -27.92 5.39 42.66
CA GLU A 183 -27.43 6.38 43.63
C GLU A 183 -28.61 6.87 44.49
N LEU A 184 -29.00 6.09 45.50
CA LEU A 184 -29.71 6.54 46.71
C LEU A 184 -29.57 5.53 47.85
#